data_AF-A0AB38S6W4-F1
#
_entry.id   AF-A0AB38S6W4-F1
#
_cell.length_a   1.000
_cell.length_b   1.000
_cell.length_c   1.000
_cell.angle_alpha   90.00
_cell.angle_beta   90.00
_cell.angle_gamma   90.00
#
_symmetry.space_group_name_H-M   'P 1'
#
loop_
_entity.id
_entity.type
_entity.pdbx_description
1 polymer ?
#
loop_
_entity_poly.entity_id
_entity_poly.type
_entity_poly.pdbx_seq_one_letter_code
_entity_poly.pdbx_strand_id
1 'polypeptide(L)'
;MRIERHLGKIIVEGVVAPDFPRDLAATLPTDVALSVEHDLLADAGRSITTVSGLDALPQTLITCLSMMRGESPFHPDYGSRLAEYWHCYVGSPWLNTLIKLDVARLASIPYGDPVLNQRYTPLRCVERVEKVEVIGSLERGRLPIRLELMIAGVGSWSRACGFLWPR
;
A
#
# COMPACT_ATOMS: atom_id res chain seq x y z
N MET A 1 -27.52 1.26 9.45
CA MET A 1 -27.32 -0.17 9.77
C MET A 1 -28.50 -0.61 10.62
N ARG A 2 -29.19 -1.68 10.22
CA ARG A 2 -30.31 -2.30 10.93
C ARG A 2 -29.86 -3.69 11.35
N ILE A 3 -30.04 -4.03 12.62
CA ILE A 3 -29.69 -5.35 13.16
C ILE A 3 -30.97 -5.95 13.72
N GLU A 4 -31.36 -7.12 13.23
CA GLU A 4 -32.55 -7.84 13.69
C GLU A 4 -32.23 -9.28 14.06
N ARG A 5 -32.96 -9.81 15.04
CA ARG A 5 -32.94 -11.24 15.35
C ARG A 5 -34.17 -11.89 14.77
N HIS A 6 -33.98 -12.85 13.87
CA HIS A 6 -35.05 -13.61 13.27
C HIS A 6 -34.74 -15.11 13.34
N LEU A 7 -35.62 -15.88 14.00
CA LEU A 7 -35.51 -17.35 14.15
C LEU A 7 -34.12 -17.82 14.62
N GLY A 8 -33.54 -17.15 15.62
CA GLY A 8 -32.22 -17.49 16.17
C GLY A 8 -31.02 -17.01 15.32
N LYS A 9 -31.25 -16.35 14.19
CA LYS A 9 -30.22 -15.72 13.36
C LYS A 9 -30.14 -14.21 13.62
N ILE A 10 -28.95 -13.64 13.47
CA ILE A 10 -28.75 -12.19 13.45
C ILE A 10 -28.67 -11.77 11.97
N ILE A 11 -29.59 -10.91 11.56
CA ILE A 11 -29.60 -10.28 10.23
C ILE A 11 -29.05 -8.86 10.40
N VAL A 12 -28.06 -8.51 9.59
CA VAL A 12 -27.47 -7.17 9.56
C VAL A 12 -27.69 -6.59 8.16
N GLU A 13 -28.47 -5.53 8.08
CA GLU A 13 -28.72 -4.78 6.85
C GLU A 13 -28.00 -3.43 6.92
N GLY A 14 -27.26 -3.07 5.88
CA GLY A 14 -26.52 -1.82 5.82
C GLY A 14 -26.44 -1.32 4.39
N VAL A 15 -26.46 0.01 4.23
CA VAL A 15 -26.17 0.63 2.94
C VAL A 15 -24.67 0.51 2.71
N VAL A 16 -24.30 -0.16 1.62
CA VAL A 16 -22.91 -0.26 1.16
C VAL A 16 -22.65 0.96 0.28
N ALA A 17 -21.63 1.74 0.63
CA ALA A 17 -21.19 2.86 -0.20
C ALA A 17 -20.61 2.33 -1.53
N PRO A 18 -20.70 3.11 -2.63
CA PRO A 18 -20.08 2.70 -3.89
C PRO A 18 -18.57 2.55 -3.73
N ASP A 19 -17.98 1.66 -4.54
CA ASP A 19 -16.54 1.47 -4.60
C ASP A 19 -15.85 2.78 -5.01
N PHE A 20 -14.72 3.07 -4.36
CA PHE A 20 -13.85 4.15 -4.84
C PHE A 20 -13.23 3.72 -6.18
N PRO A 21 -13.18 4.58 -7.21
CA PRO A 21 -12.61 4.21 -8.51
C PRO A 21 -11.13 3.85 -8.41
N ARG A 22 -10.62 3.06 -9.37
CA ARG A 22 -9.20 2.74 -9.52
C ARG A 22 -8.64 3.44 -10.74
N ASP A 23 -7.46 4.01 -10.58
CA ASP A 23 -6.73 4.59 -11.70
C ASP A 23 -6.14 3.44 -12.53
N LEU A 24 -6.16 3.58 -13.87
CA LEU A 24 -5.41 2.66 -14.72
C LEU A 24 -3.93 2.79 -14.38
N ALA A 25 -3.18 1.69 -14.36
CA ALA A 25 -1.75 1.75 -14.05
C ALA A 25 -1.00 2.73 -14.97
N ALA A 26 -1.40 2.83 -16.24
CA ALA A 26 -0.83 3.75 -17.22
C ALA A 26 -1.07 5.24 -16.89
N THR A 27 -2.05 5.56 -16.04
CA THR A 27 -2.39 6.93 -15.65
C THR A 27 -1.88 7.29 -14.26
N LEU A 28 -1.04 6.44 -13.64
CA LEU A 28 -0.42 6.78 -12.36
C LEU A 28 0.43 8.06 -12.49
N PRO A 29 0.38 8.97 -11.50
CA PRO A 29 1.15 10.21 -11.52
C PRO A 29 2.65 9.95 -11.69
N THR A 30 3.32 10.91 -12.34
CA THR A 30 4.78 10.93 -12.41
C THR A 30 5.35 11.32 -11.05
N ASP A 31 6.36 10.57 -10.61
CA ASP A 31 7.13 10.85 -9.40
C ASP A 31 8.63 10.92 -9.73
N VAL A 32 9.40 11.50 -8.82
CA VAL A 32 10.87 11.50 -8.91
C VAL A 32 11.38 10.09 -8.68
N ALA A 33 12.22 9.58 -9.57
CA ALA A 33 12.80 8.26 -9.46
C ALA A 33 13.73 8.17 -8.25
N LEU A 34 13.54 7.13 -7.44
CA LEU A 34 14.39 6.81 -6.31
C LEU A 34 15.36 5.66 -6.64
N SER A 35 16.53 5.69 -6.01
CA SER A 35 17.58 4.68 -6.13
C SER A 35 17.17 3.37 -5.46
N VAL A 36 18.02 2.34 -5.59
CA VAL A 36 17.82 1.09 -4.84
C VAL A 36 17.80 1.37 -3.33
N GLU A 37 18.61 2.31 -2.87
CA GLU A 37 18.69 2.81 -1.50
C GLU A 37 17.49 3.70 -1.11
N HIS A 38 16.64 4.06 -2.08
CA HIS A 38 15.51 4.99 -1.99
C HIS A 38 15.93 6.47 -1.80
N ASP A 39 17.12 6.82 -2.29
CA ASP A 39 17.59 8.21 -2.40
C ASP A 39 17.25 8.80 -3.77
N LEU A 40 17.28 10.12 -3.93
CA LEU A 40 16.99 10.77 -5.21
C LEU A 40 18.01 10.34 -6.29
N LEU A 41 17.52 9.82 -7.42
CA LEU A 41 18.36 9.56 -8.59
C LEU A 41 18.50 10.84 -9.43
N ALA A 42 19.74 11.31 -9.55
CA ALA A 42 20.13 12.26 -10.58
C ALA A 42 20.77 11.50 -11.74
N ASP A 43 20.40 11.86 -12.96
CA ASP A 43 21.08 11.36 -14.15
C ASP A 43 22.49 11.98 -14.27
N ALA A 44 23.36 11.35 -15.06
CA ALA A 44 24.76 11.76 -15.25
C ALA A 44 24.95 13.23 -15.74
N GLY A 45 23.85 13.91 -16.11
CA GLY A 45 23.78 15.32 -16.50
C GLY A 45 23.15 16.29 -15.49
N ARG A 46 22.91 15.92 -14.22
CA ARG A 46 22.25 16.73 -13.15
C ARG A 46 20.74 16.95 -13.30
N SER A 47 20.06 16.20 -14.16
CA SER A 47 18.60 16.19 -14.25
C SER A 47 18.02 15.16 -13.30
N ILE A 48 16.90 15.48 -12.65
CA ILE A 48 16.16 14.55 -11.80
C ILE A 48 15.46 13.53 -12.71
N THR A 49 15.73 12.24 -12.49
CA THR A 49 15.05 11.17 -13.21
C THR A 49 13.62 11.02 -12.67
N THR A 50 12.66 10.65 -13.53
CA THR A 50 11.26 10.45 -13.14
C THR A 50 10.77 9.06 -13.48
N VAL A 51 9.84 8.53 -12.68
CA VAL A 51 9.10 7.29 -12.95
C VAL A 51 7.61 7.61 -13.10
N SER A 52 6.91 6.87 -13.96
CA SER A 52 5.48 7.09 -14.20
C SER A 52 4.79 5.79 -14.60
N GLY A 53 3.46 5.79 -14.61
CA GLY A 53 2.68 4.63 -15.02
C GLY A 53 2.94 3.40 -14.13
N LEU A 54 2.94 2.20 -14.72
CA LEU A 54 3.18 0.95 -14.00
C LEU A 54 4.57 0.89 -13.34
N ASP A 55 5.57 1.57 -13.89
CA ASP A 55 6.94 1.58 -13.36
C ASP A 55 7.06 2.37 -12.05
N ALA A 56 6.12 3.28 -11.76
CA ALA A 56 6.05 3.98 -10.49
C ALA A 56 5.47 3.09 -9.36
N LEU A 57 4.69 2.05 -9.68
CA LEU A 57 3.99 1.22 -8.69
C LEU A 57 4.92 0.62 -7.61
N PRO A 58 6.10 0.03 -7.93
CA PRO A 58 7.02 -0.48 -6.92
C PRO A 58 7.48 0.61 -5.95
N GLN A 59 7.78 1.82 -6.45
CA GLN A 59 8.20 2.95 -5.61
C GLN A 59 7.05 3.41 -4.71
N THR A 60 5.84 3.50 -5.25
CA THR A 60 4.63 3.83 -4.47
C THR A 60 4.37 2.80 -3.38
N LEU A 61 4.46 1.50 -3.70
CA LEU A 61 4.31 0.42 -2.72
C LEU A 61 5.32 0.56 -1.59
N ILE A 62 6.59 0.74 -1.91
CA ILE A 62 7.64 0.84 -0.90
C ILE A 62 7.43 2.08 -0.04
N THR A 63 7.18 3.24 -0.65
CA THR A 63 6.92 4.49 0.08
C THR A 63 5.72 4.36 1.03
N CYS A 64 4.59 3.83 0.55
CA CYS A 64 3.38 3.66 1.35
C CYS A 64 3.55 2.68 2.52
N LEU A 65 4.26 1.56 2.30
CA LEU A 65 4.43 0.52 3.30
C LEU A 65 5.57 0.80 4.28
N SER A 66 6.52 1.64 3.89
CA SER A 66 7.63 2.07 4.75
C SER A 66 7.31 3.27 5.63
N MET A 67 6.40 4.15 5.19
CA MET A 67 5.92 5.24 6.02
C MET A 67 4.99 4.71 7.10
N MET A 68 5.27 5.00 8.38
CA MET A 68 4.39 4.61 9.47
C MET A 68 3.13 5.49 9.47
N ARG A 69 1.98 4.86 9.70
CA ARG A 69 0.75 5.63 9.89
C ARG A 69 0.85 6.54 11.12
N GLY A 70 0.62 7.83 10.92
CA GLY A 70 0.77 8.87 11.95
C GLY A 70 2.14 9.52 12.00
N GLU A 71 3.09 9.10 11.15
CA GLU A 71 4.44 9.67 11.10
C GLU A 71 4.46 11.11 10.58
N SER A 72 3.64 11.42 9.57
CA SER A 72 3.57 12.77 9.03
C SER A 72 2.51 13.61 9.74
N PRO A 73 2.87 14.79 10.28
CA PRO A 73 1.89 15.70 10.87
C PRO A 73 0.91 16.26 9.83
N PHE A 74 1.31 16.30 8.56
CA PHE A 74 0.45 16.73 7.45
C PHE A 74 -0.45 15.60 6.95
N HIS A 75 -0.05 14.34 7.15
CA HIS A 75 -0.72 13.17 6.60
C HIS A 75 -0.88 12.06 7.66
N PRO A 76 -1.63 12.31 8.75
CA PRO A 76 -1.66 11.41 9.92
C PRO A 76 -2.29 10.04 9.63
N ASP A 77 -3.18 9.96 8.63
CA ASP A 77 -3.85 8.71 8.24
C ASP A 77 -3.17 7.97 7.08
N TYR A 78 -2.14 8.57 6.48
CA TYR A 78 -1.37 7.97 5.40
C TYR A 78 -0.29 7.04 5.93
N GLY A 79 0.10 6.03 5.15
CA GLY A 79 1.13 5.05 5.52
C GLY A 79 0.56 3.76 6.10
N SER A 80 1.46 2.88 6.53
CA SER A 80 1.20 1.49 6.92
C SER A 80 1.45 1.23 8.40
N ARG A 81 0.91 0.12 8.90
CA ARG A 81 1.24 -0.45 10.21
C ARG A 81 2.21 -1.64 10.11
N LEU A 82 2.90 -1.79 8.98
CA LEU A 82 3.84 -2.89 8.74
C LEU A 82 4.86 -3.07 9.88
N ALA A 83 5.45 -1.98 10.36
CA ALA A 83 6.44 -2.03 11.43
C ALA A 83 5.85 -2.58 12.75
N GLU A 84 4.64 -2.14 13.11
CA GLU A 84 3.91 -2.63 14.28
C GLU A 84 3.58 -4.12 14.14
N TYR A 85 3.07 -4.55 12.97
CA TYR A 85 2.74 -5.95 12.76
C TYR A 85 3.97 -6.85 12.81
N TRP A 86 5.08 -6.44 12.20
CA TRP A 86 6.31 -7.21 12.28
C TRP A 86 6.82 -7.30 13.71
N HIS A 87 6.89 -6.19 14.45
CA HIS A 87 7.34 -6.20 15.84
C HIS A 87 6.52 -7.14 16.73
N CYS A 88 5.19 -7.10 16.58
CA CYS A 88 4.27 -7.87 17.43
C CYS A 88 4.04 -9.32 16.97
N TYR A 89 4.20 -9.61 15.67
CA TYR A 89 3.77 -10.89 15.08
C TYR A 89 4.87 -11.61 14.28
N VAL A 90 6.14 -11.19 14.34
CA VAL A 90 7.24 -11.96 13.74
C VAL A 90 7.25 -13.41 14.27
N GLY A 91 7.36 -14.37 13.35
CA GLY A 91 7.26 -15.81 13.65
C GLY A 91 5.82 -16.33 13.86
N SER A 92 4.83 -15.45 13.87
CA SER A 92 3.41 -15.81 13.97
C SER A 92 2.82 -16.17 12.61
N PRO A 93 1.85 -17.13 12.54
CA PRO A 93 1.11 -17.39 11.30
C PRO A 93 0.25 -16.19 10.84
N TRP A 94 0.01 -15.21 11.72
CA TRP A 94 -0.87 -14.07 11.44
C TRP A 94 -0.18 -12.93 10.66
N LEU A 95 1.15 -12.86 10.69
CA LEU A 95 1.90 -11.72 10.15
C LEU A 95 1.55 -11.44 8.68
N ASN A 96 1.64 -12.45 7.81
CA ASN A 96 1.34 -12.31 6.38
C ASN A 96 -0.10 -11.85 6.14
N THR A 97 -1.06 -12.36 6.94
CA THR A 97 -2.47 -11.97 6.86
C THR A 97 -2.68 -10.52 7.29
N LEU A 98 -2.05 -10.08 8.37
CA LEU A 98 -2.15 -8.71 8.86
C LEU A 98 -1.58 -7.70 7.84
N ILE A 99 -0.41 -8.02 7.27
CA ILE A 99 0.18 -7.19 6.21
C ILE A 99 -0.74 -7.18 4.98
N LYS A 100 -1.28 -8.33 4.56
CA LYS A 100 -2.25 -8.40 3.46
C LYS A 100 -3.46 -7.49 3.68
N LEU A 101 -4.03 -7.49 4.90
CA LEU A 101 -5.16 -6.63 5.24
C LEU A 101 -4.80 -5.15 5.20
N ASP A 102 -3.58 -4.76 5.58
CA ASP A 102 -3.15 -3.38 5.51
C ASP A 102 -2.87 -2.91 4.08
N VAL A 103 -2.28 -3.77 3.23
CA VAL A 103 -2.17 -3.51 1.79
C VAL A 103 -3.57 -3.37 1.17
N ALA A 104 -4.51 -4.24 1.53
CA ALA A 104 -5.90 -4.14 1.06
C ALA A 104 -6.58 -2.86 1.54
N ARG A 105 -6.31 -2.43 2.78
CA ARG A 105 -6.79 -1.14 3.30
C ARG A 105 -6.24 0.03 2.48
N LEU A 106 -4.94 0.03 2.18
CA LEU A 106 -4.29 1.07 1.37
C LEU A 106 -4.81 1.10 -0.08
N ALA A 107 -5.27 -0.04 -0.60
CA ALA A 107 -5.89 -0.14 -1.91
C ALA A 107 -7.37 0.30 -1.92
N SER A 108 -8.09 0.13 -0.81
CA SER A 108 -9.56 0.24 -0.79
C SER A 108 -10.11 1.43 -0.01
N ILE A 109 -9.40 1.92 1.00
CA ILE A 109 -9.89 3.03 1.84
C ILE A 109 -9.28 4.33 1.33
N PRO A 110 -10.08 5.24 0.77
CA PRO A 110 -9.57 6.51 0.27
C PRO A 110 -9.12 7.40 1.42
N TYR A 111 -7.92 7.93 1.27
CA TYR A 111 -7.32 8.93 2.12
C TYR A 111 -7.60 10.32 1.54
N GLY A 112 -7.86 11.30 2.42
CA GLY A 112 -8.01 12.70 2.04
C GLY A 112 -6.66 13.40 2.18
N ASP A 113 -6.10 13.84 1.08
CA ASP A 113 -4.87 14.62 1.03
C ASP A 113 -5.18 16.10 1.34
N PRO A 114 -4.77 16.62 2.50
CA PRO A 114 -5.02 18.00 2.87
C PRO A 114 -4.12 18.99 2.13
N VAL A 115 -2.99 18.54 1.57
CA VAL A 115 -2.06 19.40 0.82
C VAL A 115 -2.57 19.59 -0.60
N LEU A 116 -2.96 18.51 -1.28
CA LEU A 116 -3.49 18.57 -2.64
C LEU A 116 -5.01 18.84 -2.70
N ASN A 117 -5.69 18.80 -1.55
CA ASN A 117 -7.15 18.85 -1.44
C ASN A 117 -7.83 17.81 -2.36
N GLN A 118 -7.31 16.59 -2.35
CA GLN A 118 -7.77 15.48 -3.18
C GLN A 118 -8.12 14.28 -2.30
N ARG A 119 -8.94 13.37 -2.85
CA ARG A 119 -9.24 12.10 -2.20
C ARG A 119 -8.83 10.97 -3.13
N TYR A 120 -8.04 10.02 -2.64
CA TYR A 120 -7.57 8.88 -3.41
C TYR A 120 -7.17 7.72 -2.49
N THR A 121 -7.15 6.49 -3.00
CA THR A 121 -6.57 5.35 -2.27
C THR A 121 -5.05 5.38 -2.44
N PRO A 122 -4.24 5.24 -1.37
CA PRO A 122 -2.78 5.26 -1.48
C PRO A 122 -2.22 4.33 -2.57
N LEU A 123 -2.83 3.16 -2.78
CA LEU A 123 -2.50 2.23 -3.87
C LEU A 123 -3.56 2.31 -4.99
N ARG A 124 -3.54 3.43 -5.72
CA ARG A 124 -4.59 3.89 -6.65
C ARG A 124 -5.02 2.89 -7.72
N CYS A 125 -4.09 2.08 -8.24
CA CYS A 125 -4.34 1.12 -9.33
C CYS A 125 -4.53 -0.33 -8.85
N VAL A 126 -4.48 -0.59 -7.54
CA VAL A 126 -4.64 -1.95 -7.00
C VAL A 126 -6.12 -2.28 -6.82
N GLU A 127 -6.62 -3.21 -7.61
CA GLU A 127 -8.01 -3.69 -7.53
C GLU A 127 -8.18 -4.73 -6.43
N ARG A 128 -7.23 -5.67 -6.33
CA ARG A 128 -7.28 -6.77 -5.37
C ARG A 128 -5.89 -7.18 -4.90
N VAL A 129 -5.81 -7.58 -3.65
CA VAL A 129 -4.59 -8.14 -3.04
C VAL A 129 -4.76 -9.65 -2.94
N GLU A 130 -4.04 -10.40 -3.77
CA GLU A 130 -4.14 -11.87 -3.82
C GLU A 130 -3.31 -12.51 -2.73
N LYS A 131 -2.05 -12.10 -2.62
CA LYS A 131 -1.11 -12.68 -1.66
C LYS A 131 -0.10 -11.65 -1.21
N VAL A 132 0.25 -11.73 0.08
CA VAL A 132 1.36 -11.01 0.67
C VAL A 132 2.14 -12.01 1.52
N GLU A 133 3.45 -12.03 1.35
CA GLU A 133 4.31 -13.01 2.01
C GLU A 133 5.64 -12.35 2.37
N VAL A 134 6.02 -12.39 3.65
CA VAL A 134 7.39 -12.08 4.05
C VAL A 134 8.28 -13.25 3.64
N ILE A 135 9.28 -12.99 2.81
CA ILE A 135 10.12 -14.02 2.17
C ILE A 135 11.54 -14.10 2.72
N GLY A 136 11.86 -13.32 3.75
CA GLY A 136 13.18 -13.28 4.37
C GLY A 136 13.20 -12.49 5.68
N SER A 137 14.40 -12.31 6.21
CA SER A 137 14.68 -11.54 7.43
C SER A 137 14.78 -10.05 7.17
N LEU A 138 14.56 -9.25 8.22
CA LEU A 138 14.91 -7.84 8.25
C LEU A 138 16.44 -7.69 8.19
N GLU A 139 16.97 -7.24 7.07
CA GLU A 139 18.41 -7.08 6.85
C GLU A 139 18.72 -5.70 6.28
N ARG A 140 19.76 -5.03 6.83
CA ARG A 140 20.17 -3.67 6.43
C ARG A 140 19.00 -2.67 6.40
N GLY A 141 18.06 -2.81 7.36
CA GLY A 141 16.88 -1.96 7.45
C GLY A 141 15.85 -2.19 6.34
N ARG A 142 15.86 -3.35 5.67
CA ARG A 142 14.86 -3.72 4.66
C ARG A 142 14.21 -5.06 4.97
N LEU A 143 12.89 -5.09 4.91
CA LEU A 143 12.10 -6.32 5.04
C LEU A 143 11.63 -6.77 3.65
N PRO A 144 12.08 -7.93 3.13
CA PRO A 144 11.66 -8.41 1.82
C PRO A 144 10.26 -9.02 1.89
N ILE A 145 9.33 -8.46 1.13
CA ILE A 145 7.94 -8.94 1.03
C ILE A 145 7.60 -9.15 -0.44
N ARG A 146 7.03 -10.32 -0.75
CA ARG A 146 6.43 -10.63 -2.04
C ARG A 146 4.96 -10.24 -2.03
N LEU A 147 4.56 -9.54 -3.09
CA LEU A 147 3.20 -9.09 -3.33
C LEU A 147 2.69 -9.75 -4.61
N GLU A 148 1.47 -10.27 -4.56
CA GLU A 148 0.69 -10.69 -5.73
C GLU A 148 -0.60 -9.88 -5.73
N LEU A 149 -0.78 -9.06 -6.76
CA LEU A 149 -1.81 -8.02 -6.85
C LEU A 149 -2.54 -8.13 -8.18
N MET A 150 -3.81 -7.73 -8.20
CA MET A 150 -4.54 -7.42 -9.42
C MET A 150 -4.49 -5.91 -9.64
N ILE A 151 -4.00 -5.51 -10.80
CA ILE A 151 -3.75 -4.12 -11.16
C ILE A 151 -4.68 -3.69 -12.29
N ALA A 152 -5.38 -2.58 -12.09
CA ALA A 152 -6.30 -1.99 -13.05
C ALA A 152 -5.59 -1.69 -14.38
N GLY A 153 -6.11 -2.25 -15.47
CA GLY A 153 -5.55 -2.12 -16.81
C GLY A 153 -4.34 -2.99 -17.12
N VAL A 154 -3.89 -3.84 -16.19
CA VAL A 154 -2.72 -4.74 -16.39
C VAL A 154 -3.09 -6.20 -16.09
N GLY A 155 -3.90 -6.46 -15.07
CA GLY A 155 -4.22 -7.80 -14.60
C GLY A 155 -3.30 -8.26 -13.48
N SER A 156 -2.93 -9.54 -13.48
CA SER A 156 -2.09 -10.12 -12.43
C SER A 156 -0.67 -9.55 -12.48
N TRP A 157 -0.18 -9.13 -11.32
CA TRP A 157 1.14 -8.55 -11.13
C TRP A 157 1.79 -9.12 -9.88
N SER A 158 3.06 -9.51 -9.96
CA SER A 158 3.80 -10.06 -8.83
C SER A 158 5.20 -9.50 -8.77
N ARG A 159 5.64 -9.09 -7.57
CA ARG A 159 7.00 -8.61 -7.32
C ARG A 159 7.40 -8.78 -5.87
N ALA A 160 8.69 -9.03 -5.65
CA ALA A 160 9.32 -8.88 -4.34
C ALA A 160 9.92 -7.48 -4.20
N CYS A 161 9.61 -6.83 -3.09
CA CYS A 161 10.09 -5.49 -2.75
C CYS A 161 10.73 -5.51 -1.35
N GLY A 162 11.81 -4.75 -1.17
CA GLY A 162 12.46 -4.56 0.12
C GLY A 162 11.97 -3.28 0.78
N PHE A 163 11.10 -3.39 1.77
CA PHE A 163 10.47 -2.27 2.44
C PHE A 163 11.40 -1.68 3.49
N LEU A 164 11.66 -0.38 3.41
CA LEU A 164 12.45 0.35 4.40
C LEU A 164 11.81 0.22 5.77
N TRP A 165 12.67 -0.05 6.75
CA TRP A 165 12.31 -0.13 8.15
C TRP A 165 12.52 1.24 8.80
N PRO A 166 11.51 1.80 9.48
CA PRO A 166 11.65 3.05 10.22
C PRO A 166 12.71 2.88 11.31
N ARG A 167 13.60 3.87 11.46
CA ARG A 167 14.68 3.87 12.46
C ARG A 167 14.17 4.21 13.85
#